data_AF-A0A497FIN8-F1
#
_entry.id   AF-A0A497FIN8-F1
#
_cell.length_a   1.000
_cell.length_b   1.000
_cell.length_c   1.000
_cell.angle_alpha   90.00
_cell.angle_beta   90.00
_cell.angle_gamma   90.00
#
_symmetry.space_group_name_H-M   'P 1'
#
loop_
_entity.id
_entity.type
_entity.pdbx_description
1 polymer ?
#
loop_
_entity_poly.entity_id
_entity_poly.type
_entity_poly.pdbx_seq_one_letter_code
_entity_poly.pdbx_strand_id
1 'polypeptide(L)'
;MVAVNDFNAGRIVEIARSYGARVVQVRGERAKAKNVGVKLAKGEFVLFVDSDMELTPKVVEECLEAIESDEGIGGIIIPEF
;
A
#
# COMPACT_ATOMS: atom_id res chain seq x y z
N MET A 1 6.07 -2.74 4.83
CA MET A 1 4.67 -2.68 4.37
C MET A 1 3.71 -2.71 5.57
N VAL A 2 2.67 -1.88 5.56
CA VAL A 2 1.57 -1.92 6.53
C VAL A 2 0.34 -2.45 5.80
N ALA A 3 -0.27 -3.50 6.32
CA ALA A 3 -1.54 -4.02 5.80
C ALA A 3 -2.65 -3.71 6.81
N VAL A 4 -3.73 -3.05 6.36
CA VAL A 4 -4.87 -2.72 7.21
C VAL A 4 -6.04 -3.63 6.86
N ASN A 5 -6.53 -4.38 7.84
CA ASN A 5 -7.59 -5.37 7.66
C ASN A 5 -8.82 -5.03 8.52
N ASP A 6 -10.02 -5.15 7.96
CA ASP A 6 -11.28 -4.93 8.68
C ASP A 6 -11.78 -6.21 9.37
N PHE A 7 -10.89 -6.87 10.13
CA PHE A 7 -11.23 -8.11 10.86
C PHE A 7 -11.81 -9.23 10.00
N ASN A 8 -11.66 -9.16 8.67
CA ASN A 8 -12.10 -10.22 7.78
C ASN A 8 -11.34 -11.50 8.19
N ALA A 9 -12.10 -12.55 8.53
CA ALA A 9 -11.65 -13.70 9.31
C ALA A 9 -10.87 -14.75 8.48
N GLY A 10 -10.38 -14.36 7.30
CA GLY A 10 -9.65 -15.25 6.40
C GLY A 10 -8.16 -15.37 6.70
N ARG A 11 -7.50 -16.24 5.94
CA ARG A 11 -6.04 -16.46 5.96
C ARG A 11 -5.20 -15.25 5.53
N ILE A 12 -5.81 -14.17 5.05
CA ILE A 12 -5.13 -12.98 4.53
C ILE A 12 -4.16 -12.38 5.56
N VAL A 13 -4.54 -12.40 6.85
CA VAL A 13 -3.73 -11.86 7.94
C VAL A 13 -2.48 -12.71 8.17
N GLU A 14 -2.62 -14.04 8.10
CA GLU A 14 -1.51 -14.99 8.27
C GLU A 14 -0.53 -14.86 7.11
N ILE A 15 -1.04 -14.83 5.88
CA ILE A 15 -0.23 -14.66 4.67
C ILE A 15 0.51 -13.31 4.72
N ALA A 16 -0.19 -12.21 4.97
CA ALA A 16 0.47 -10.89 5.05
C ALA A 16 1.60 -10.87 6.09
N ARG A 17 1.39 -11.49 7.26
CA ARG A 17 2.43 -11.63 8.29
C ARG A 17 3.59 -12.51 7.86
N SER A 18 3.35 -13.60 7.12
CA SER A 18 4.43 -14.48 6.65
C SER A 18 5.35 -13.80 5.64
N TYR A 19 4.84 -12.80 4.91
CA TYR A 19 5.63 -11.89 4.06
C TYR A 19 6.22 -10.69 4.83
N GLY A 20 6.14 -10.67 6.17
CA GLY A 20 6.72 -9.61 7.00
C GLY A 20 5.90 -8.33 7.09
N ALA A 21 4.64 -8.33 6.65
CA ALA A 21 3.77 -7.15 6.77
C ALA A 21 3.39 -6.89 8.24
N ARG A 22 3.41 -5.62 8.62
CA ARG A 22 2.77 -5.18 9.87
C ARG A 22 1.26 -5.12 9.64
N VAL A 23 0.54 -6.12 10.14
CA VAL A 23 -0.93 -6.14 10.02
C VAL A 23 -1.59 -5.37 11.16
N VAL A 24 -2.47 -4.44 10.80
CA VAL A 24 -3.25 -3.61 11.73
C VAL A 24 -4.73 -3.87 11.49
N GLN A 25 -5.45 -4.17 12.56
CA GLN A 25 -6.89 -4.45 12.49
C GLN A 25 -7.68 -3.17 12.77
N VAL A 26 -8.51 -2.73 11.82
CA VAL A 26 -9.31 -1.50 11.93
C VAL A 26 -10.66 -1.71 11.27
N ARG A 27 -11.75 -1.42 12.00
CA ARG A 27 -13.08 -1.41 11.40
C ARG A 27 -13.33 -0.21 10.51
N GLY A 28 -13.81 -0.42 9.29
CA GLY A 28 -14.35 0.60 8.40
C GLY A 28 -13.86 0.54 6.96
N GLU A 29 -14.40 1.46 6.17
CA GLU A 29 -14.21 1.53 4.71
C GLU A 29 -12.76 1.82 4.25
N ARG A 30 -12.52 1.63 2.95
CA ARG A 30 -11.22 1.79 2.28
C ARG A 30 -10.49 3.10 2.64
N ALA A 31 -11.22 4.23 2.67
CA ALA A 31 -10.62 5.52 3.02
C ALA A 31 -10.06 5.56 4.44
N LYS A 32 -10.76 4.95 5.41
CA LYS A 32 -10.29 4.87 6.80
C LYS A 32 -9.07 3.97 6.90
N ALA A 33 -9.07 2.85 6.18
CA ALA A 33 -7.92 1.95 6.11
C ALA A 33 -6.67 2.66 5.55
N LYS A 34 -6.80 3.36 4.42
CA LYS A 34 -5.73 4.16 3.81
C LYS A 34 -5.19 5.21 4.79
N ASN A 35 -6.08 5.96 5.46
CA ASN A 35 -5.69 6.99 6.43
C ASN A 35 -4.93 6.42 7.65
N VAL A 36 -5.34 5.25 8.17
CA VAL A 36 -4.59 4.60 9.26
C VAL A 36 -3.24 4.10 8.77
N GLY A 37 -3.19 3.54 7.56
CA GLY A 37 -1.94 3.11 6.93
C GLY A 37 -0.93 4.26 6.81
N VAL A 38 -1.36 5.42 6.30
CA VAL A 38 -0.53 6.63 6.17
C VAL A 38 0.03 7.07 7.51
N LYS A 39 -0.81 7.15 8.56
CA LYS A 39 -0.38 7.57 9.91
C LYS A 39 0.69 6.65 10.52
N LEU A 40 0.79 5.41 10.05
CA LEU A 40 1.76 4.42 10.51
C LEU A 40 2.96 4.29 9.58
N ALA A 41 2.88 4.84 8.37
CA ALA A 41 3.97 4.88 7.41
C ALA A 41 5.10 5.76 7.92
N LYS A 42 6.32 5.42 7.52
CA LYS A 42 7.56 6.13 7.90
C LYS A 42 8.43 6.49 6.70
N GLY A 43 8.01 6.08 5.50
CA GLY A 43 8.73 6.38 4.26
C GLY A 43 8.45 7.81 3.82
N GLU A 44 9.35 8.33 2.99
CA GLU A 44 9.18 9.62 2.32
C GLU A 44 8.02 9.57 1.32
N PHE A 45 7.84 8.42 0.66
CA PHE A 45 6.75 8.14 -0.25
C PHE A 45 5.72 7.18 0.38
N VAL A 46 4.46 7.34 -0.02
CA VAL A 46 3.38 6.41 0.32
C VAL A 46 2.82 5.82 -0.96
N LEU A 47 2.85 4.49 -1.04
CA LEU A 47 2.18 3.73 -2.09
C LEU A 47 0.92 3.08 -1.52
N PHE A 48 -0.23 3.36 -2.14
CA PHE A 48 -1.47 2.65 -1.87
C PHE A 48 -1.60 1.48 -2.85
N VAL A 49 -1.82 0.28 -2.31
CA VAL A 49 -2.05 -0.95 -3.09
C VAL A 49 -3.27 -1.64 -2.49
N ASP A 50 -4.26 -1.96 -3.34
CA ASP A 50 -5.40 -2.77 -2.94
C ASP A 50 -4.98 -4.25 -2.93
N SER A 51 -5.57 -5.08 -2.04
CA SER A 51 -5.06 -6.44 -1.77
C SER A 51 -5.25 -7.44 -2.91
N ASP A 52 -6.00 -7.05 -3.94
CA ASP A 52 -6.33 -7.79 -5.16
C ASP A 52 -5.58 -7.26 -6.39
N MET A 53 -4.64 -6.34 -6.24
CA MET A 53 -3.77 -5.87 -7.32
C MET A 53 -2.59 -6.82 -7.58
N GLU A 54 -2.33 -7.13 -8.85
CA GLU A 54 -1.08 -7.73 -9.31
C GLU A 54 -0.13 -6.64 -9.82
N LEU A 55 1.05 -6.55 -9.21
CA LEU A 55 2.05 -5.54 -9.56
C LEU A 55 3.18 -6.16 -10.38
N THR A 56 3.70 -5.39 -11.35
CA THR A 56 4.94 -5.78 -12.03
C THR A 56 6.12 -5.65 -11.06
N PRO A 57 7.18 -6.49 -11.20
CA PRO A 57 8.29 -6.48 -10.26
C PRO A 57 9.02 -5.14 -10.10
N LYS A 58 8.93 -4.26 -11.11
CA LYS A 58 9.63 -2.97 -11.17
C LYS A 58 8.75 -1.75 -10.93
N VAL A 59 7.45 -1.90 -10.73
CA VAL A 59 6.53 -0.75 -10.69
C VAL A 59 6.92 0.31 -9.66
N VAL A 60 7.49 -0.10 -8.52
CA VAL A 60 7.93 0.84 -7.48
C VAL A 60 9.17 1.61 -7.93
N GLU A 61 10.13 0.96 -8.57
CA GLU A 61 11.34 1.58 -9.14
C GLU A 61 10.94 2.59 -10.22
N GLU A 62 10.08 2.17 -11.16
CA GLU A 62 9.55 3.02 -12.24
C GLU A 62 8.80 4.25 -11.70
N CYS A 63 8.04 4.10 -10.61
CA CYS A 63 7.37 5.23 -9.96
C CYS A 63 8.37 6.21 -9.33
N LEU A 64 9.42 5.71 -8.68
CA LEU A 64 10.43 6.57 -8.06
C LEU A 64 11.22 7.33 -9.13
N GLU A 65 11.66 6.66 -10.19
CA GLU A 65 12.35 7.31 -11.32
C GLU A 65 11.53 8.44 -11.93
N ALA A 66 10.22 8.22 -12.11
CA ALA A 66 9.32 9.25 -12.63
C ALA A 66 9.20 10.45 -11.67
N ILE A 67 9.02 10.23 -10.37
CA ILE A 67 8.93 11.33 -9.38
C ILE A 67 10.27 12.10 -9.30
N GLU A 68 11.40 11.41 -9.32
CA GLU A 68 12.73 12.04 -9.24
C GLU A 68 13.10 12.82 -10.53
N SER A 69 12.48 12.48 -11.66
CA SER A 69 12.75 13.14 -12.95
C SER A 69 12.15 14.55 -13.06
N ASP A 70 11.14 14.89 -12.26
CA ASP A 70 10.44 16.18 -12.29
C ASP A 70 9.87 16.52 -10.91
N GLU A 71 10.42 17.55 -10.25
CA GLU A 71 9.97 18.05 -8.95
C GLU A 71 8.50 18.53 -8.95
N GLY A 72 7.90 18.74 -10.13
CA GLY A 72 6.48 19.05 -10.29
C GLY A 72 5.55 17.85 -10.09
N ILE A 73 6.07 16.63 -10.05
CA ILE A 73 5.27 15.41 -9.90
C ILE A 73 5.00 15.12 -8.42
N GLY A 74 3.77 15.42 -7.98
CA GLY A 74 3.30 15.14 -6.62
C GLY A 74 2.73 13.73 -6.40
N GLY A 75 2.59 12.91 -7.45
CA GLY A 75 2.05 11.56 -7.34
C GLY A 75 1.86 10.85 -8.68
N ILE A 76 1.76 9.53 -8.62
CA ILE A 76 1.61 8.64 -9.77
C ILE A 76 0.40 7.73 -9.57
N ILE A 77 -0.34 7.49 -10.66
CA ILE A 77 -1.42 6.50 -10.69
C ILE A 77 -0.89 5.24 -11.36
N ILE A 78 -0.88 4.13 -10.62
CA ILE A 78 -0.61 2.80 -11.16
C ILE A 78 -1.96 2.23 -11.64
N PRO A 79 -2.10 1.89 -12.93
CA PRO A 79 -3.34 1.33 -13.45
C PRO A 79 -3.61 -0.07 -12.87
N GLU A 80 -4.88 -0.32 -12.56
CA GLU A 80 -5.42 -1.64 -12.23
C GLU A 80 -5.95 -2.25 -13.55
N PHE A 81 -5.39 -3.39 -13.98
CA PHE A 81 -5.84 -4.11 -15.18
C PHE A 81 -6.52 -5.43 -14.81
#